data_AF-Q0AHR4-F1
#
_entry.id   AF-Q0AHR4-F1
#
_cell.length_a   1.000
_cell.length_b   1.000
_cell.length_c   1.000
_cell.angle_alpha   90.00
_cell.angle_beta   90.00
_cell.angle_gamma   90.00
#
_symmetry.space_group_name_H-M   'P 1'
#
loop_
_entity.id
_entity.type
_entity.pdbx_description
1 polymer ?
#
loop_
_entity_poly.entity_id
_entity_poly.type
_entity_poly.pdbx_seq_one_letter_code
_entity_poly.pdbx_strand_id
1 'polypeptide(L)'
;MDTETGIRVEKDRLFIHGPIVYDNAVEVTRAGVAAIKLDNRVIDLAEVTQVDSSAVSMLLEWVRATQIHGRKIEFINLPGNLVGLIELYDVDTLIPSGCTGKSD
;
A
#
# COMPACT_ATOMS: atom_id res chain seq x y z
N MET A 1 -8.56 0.52 22.89
CA MET A 1 -9.06 1.13 21.64
C MET A 1 -8.64 0.19 20.55
N ASP A 2 -9.56 -0.70 20.21
CA ASP A 2 -9.42 -1.74 19.20
C ASP A 2 -9.43 -1.04 17.84
N THR A 3 -8.25 -0.68 17.36
CA THR A 3 -8.13 -0.08 16.03
C THR A 3 -8.28 -1.20 15.03
N GLU A 4 -9.52 -1.45 14.60
CA GLU A 4 -9.87 -2.49 13.64
C GLU A 4 -9.16 -2.20 12.31
N THR A 5 -8.06 -2.92 12.09
CA THR A 5 -7.30 -2.87 10.84
C THR A 5 -7.99 -3.79 9.85
N GLY A 6 -8.20 -3.31 8.63
CA GLY A 6 -8.87 -4.11 7.63
C GLY A 6 -8.64 -3.64 6.21
N ILE A 7 -9.02 -4.53 5.30
CA ILE A 7 -9.01 -4.30 3.85
C ILE A 7 -10.42 -4.50 3.32
N ARG A 8 -10.93 -3.50 2.61
CA ARG A 8 -12.21 -3.57 1.92
C ARG A 8 -11.97 -3.54 0.41
N VAL A 9 -12.44 -4.57 -0.27
CA VAL A 9 -12.33 -4.70 -1.73
C VAL A 9 -13.63 -4.22 -2.37
N GLU A 10 -13.55 -3.21 -3.23
CA GLU A 10 -14.70 -2.74 -4.02
C GLU A 10 -14.36 -2.65 -5.50
N LYS A 11 -14.94 -3.53 -6.34
CA LYS A 11 -14.79 -3.59 -7.80
C LYS A 11 -13.34 -3.54 -8.32
N ASP A 12 -12.75 -2.35 -8.34
CA ASP A 12 -11.40 -2.05 -8.84
C ASP A 12 -10.52 -1.33 -7.80
N ARG A 13 -11.02 -1.11 -6.58
CA ARG A 13 -10.33 -0.41 -5.50
C ARG A 13 -10.17 -1.26 -4.25
N LEU A 14 -9.06 -1.09 -3.57
CA LEU A 14 -8.73 -1.68 -2.27
C LEU A 14 -8.62 -0.55 -1.26
N PHE A 15 -9.57 -0.47 -0.34
CA PHE A 15 -9.53 0.49 0.76
C PHE A 15 -8.82 -0.14 1.95
N ILE A 16 -7.76 0.50 2.41
CA ILE A 16 -7.00 0.10 3.59
C ILE A 16 -7.38 1.05 4.72
N HIS A 17 -7.79 0.51 5.86
CA HIS A 17 -8.19 1.30 7.02
C HIS A 17 -7.52 0.81 8.30
N GLY A 18 -7.30 1.75 9.23
CA GLY A 18 -6.66 1.51 10.51
C GLY A 18 -5.12 1.59 10.47
N PRO A 19 -4.44 1.17 11.54
CA PRO A 19 -2.98 1.23 11.62
C PRO A 19 -2.37 0.09 10.80
N ILE A 20 -1.34 0.38 10.01
CA ILE A 20 -0.53 -0.63 9.30
C ILE A 20 0.83 -0.69 9.97
N VAL A 21 0.98 -1.62 10.91
CA VAL A 21 2.16 -1.78 11.75
C VAL A 21 2.64 -3.23 11.69
N TYR A 22 3.85 -3.50 12.17
CA TYR A 22 4.47 -4.83 12.19
C TYR A 22 3.51 -5.98 12.56
N ASP A 23 2.64 -5.75 13.55
CA ASP A 23 1.71 -6.76 14.08
C ASP A 23 0.68 -7.25 13.04
N ASN A 24 0.19 -6.35 12.17
CA ASN A 24 -0.89 -6.64 11.20
C ASN A 24 -0.47 -6.52 9.73
N ALA A 25 0.71 -5.95 9.46
CA ALA A 25 1.19 -5.71 8.10
C ALA A 25 1.24 -7.00 7.28
N VAL A 26 1.60 -8.13 7.89
CA VAL A 26 1.66 -9.44 7.22
C VAL A 26 0.28 -9.89 6.75
N GLU A 27 -0.75 -9.72 7.58
CA GLU A 27 -2.12 -10.11 7.24
C GLU A 27 -2.66 -9.24 6.10
N VAL A 28 -2.52 -7.92 6.23
CA VAL A 28 -2.94 -6.95 5.21
C VAL A 28 -2.21 -7.21 3.90
N THR A 29 -0.89 -7.47 3.96
CA THR A 29 -0.09 -7.80 2.77
C THR A 29 -0.66 -9.01 2.03
N ARG A 30 -0.93 -10.11 2.75
CA ARG A 30 -1.47 -11.34 2.15
C ARG A 30 -2.83 -11.11 1.49
N ALA A 31 -3.71 -10.39 2.17
CA ALA A 31 -5.03 -10.07 1.65
C ALA A 31 -4.95 -9.18 0.40
N GLY A 32 -4.09 -8.15 0.40
CA GLY A 32 -3.84 -7.31 -0.76
C GLY A 32 -3.26 -8.11 -1.94
N VAL A 33 -2.28 -8.99 -1.71
CA VAL A 33 -1.73 -9.86 -2.75
C VAL A 33 -2.81 -10.73 -3.37
N ALA A 34 -3.71 -11.32 -2.56
CA ALA A 34 -4.82 -12.11 -3.08
C ALA A 34 -5.75 -11.30 -4.00
N ALA A 35 -6.05 -10.05 -3.63
CA ALA A 35 -6.88 -9.16 -4.43
C ALA A 35 -6.18 -8.68 -5.72
N ILE A 36 -4.88 -8.43 -5.67
CA ILE A 36 -4.03 -8.01 -6.80
C ILE A 36 -3.90 -9.12 -7.84
N LYS A 37 -3.83 -10.39 -7.42
CA LYS A 37 -3.74 -11.52 -8.35
C LYS A 37 -4.94 -11.57 -9.31
N LEU A 38 -6.11 -11.17 -8.83
CA LEU A 38 -7.36 -11.29 -9.56
C LEU A 38 -7.46 -10.26 -10.68
N ASP A 39 -7.25 -8.97 -10.41
CA ASP A 39 -7.24 -7.92 -11.44
C ASP A 39 -6.37 -6.72 -11.03
N ASN A 40 -6.37 -5.70 -11.88
CA ASN A 40 -5.74 -4.41 -11.56
C ASN A 40 -6.49 -3.72 -10.41
N ARG A 41 -5.76 -3.01 -9.55
CA ARG A 41 -6.34 -2.41 -8.34
C ARG A 41 -5.80 -1.00 -8.07
N VAL A 42 -6.68 -0.08 -7.70
CA VAL A 42 -6.28 1.17 -7.06
C VAL A 42 -6.32 0.97 -5.55
N ILE A 43 -5.21 1.22 -4.87
CA ILE A 43 -5.06 1.01 -3.44
C ILE A 43 -5.18 2.36 -2.76
N ASP A 44 -6.24 2.53 -1.97
CA ASP A 44 -6.58 3.75 -1.24
C ASP A 44 -6.16 3.62 0.22
N LEU A 45 -5.26 4.52 0.64
CA LEU A 45 -4.74 4.59 2.01
C LEU A 45 -5.30 5.77 2.82
N ALA A 46 -6.39 6.41 2.36
CA ALA A 46 -6.98 7.58 3.04
C ALA A 46 -7.40 7.31 4.49
N GLU A 47 -7.82 6.08 4.80
CA GLU A 47 -8.27 5.68 6.14
C GLU A 47 -7.15 5.04 6.97
N VAL A 48 -5.91 5.05 6.48
CA VAL A 48 -4.74 4.57 7.23
C VAL A 48 -4.33 5.60 8.26
N THR A 49 -4.43 5.22 9.54
CA THR A 49 -4.21 6.15 10.66
C THR A 49 -2.77 6.18 11.15
N GLN A 50 -2.02 5.09 10.94
CA GLN A 50 -0.64 4.95 11.41
C GLN A 50 0.11 4.00 10.47
N VAL A 51 1.39 4.29 10.23
CA VAL A 51 2.29 3.37 9.51
C VAL A 51 3.64 3.28 10.20
N ASP A 52 4.34 2.18 9.99
CA ASP A 52 5.77 1.99 10.31
C ASP A 52 6.55 1.50 9.08
N SER A 53 7.82 1.08 9.27
CA SER A 53 8.66 0.56 8.20
C SER A 53 8.14 -0.73 7.55
N SER A 54 7.27 -1.48 8.22
CA SER A 54 6.62 -2.67 7.69
C SER A 54 5.62 -2.31 6.59
N ALA A 55 4.99 -1.13 6.66
CA ALA A 55 4.10 -0.64 5.62
C ALA A 55 4.84 -0.43 4.29
N VAL A 56 6.09 0.07 4.31
CA VAL A 56 6.91 0.20 3.09
C VAL A 56 7.21 -1.17 2.48
N SER A 57 7.57 -2.15 3.31
CA SER A 57 7.78 -3.53 2.88
C SER A 57 6.51 -4.12 2.25
N MET A 58 5.33 -3.84 2.82
CA MET A 58 4.03 -4.24 2.27
C MET A 58 3.81 -3.65 0.86
N LEU A 59 4.04 -2.36 0.66
CA LEU A 59 3.88 -1.73 -0.65
C LEU A 59 4.78 -2.39 -1.72
N LEU A 60 6.05 -2.63 -1.37
CA LEU A 60 7.02 -3.28 -2.27
C LEU A 60 6.61 -4.71 -2.62
N GLU A 61 6.09 -5.47 -1.64
CA GLU A 61 5.60 -6.83 -1.87
C GLU A 61 4.39 -6.83 -2.81
N TRP A 62 3.49 -5.85 -2.68
CA TRP A 62 2.37 -5.68 -3.61
C TRP A 62 2.81 -5.31 -5.02
N VAL A 63 3.75 -4.37 -5.17
CA VAL A 63 4.36 -4.04 -6.47
C VAL A 63 5.01 -5.27 -7.09
N ARG A 64 5.75 -6.05 -6.30
CA ARG A 64 6.35 -7.31 -6.76
C ARG A 64 5.29 -8.32 -7.20
N ALA A 65 4.19 -8.44 -6.46
CA ALA A 65 3.08 -9.32 -6.82
C ALA A 65 2.46 -8.93 -8.17
N THR A 66 2.35 -7.63 -8.48
CA THR A 66 1.85 -7.21 -9.80
C THR A 66 2.78 -7.61 -10.93
N GLN A 67 4.10 -7.48 -10.73
CA GLN A 67 5.10 -7.88 -11.72
C GLN A 67 5.04 -9.39 -12.01
N ILE A 68 4.85 -10.21 -10.97
CA ILE A 68 4.72 -11.67 -11.11
C ILE A 68 3.46 -12.07 -11.86
N HIS A 69 2.33 -11.40 -11.60
CA HIS A 69 1.02 -11.78 -12.16
C HIS A 69 0.63 -10.98 -13.41
N GLY A 70 1.49 -10.07 -13.88
CA GLY A 70 1.20 -9.19 -15.02
C GLY A 70 0.06 -8.20 -14.75
N ARG A 71 -0.09 -7.78 -13.50
CA ARG A 71 -1.15 -6.85 -13.04
C ARG A 71 -0.59 -5.45 -12.86
N LYS A 72 -1.48 -4.49 -12.65
CA LYS A 72 -1.13 -3.11 -12.31
C LYS A 72 -1.81 -2.69 -11.02
N ILE A 73 -1.07 -1.96 -10.20
CA ILE A 73 -1.63 -1.26 -9.05
C ILE A 73 -1.25 0.22 -9.11
N GLU A 74 -2.09 1.04 -8.49
CA GLU A 74 -1.84 2.45 -8.28
C GLU A 74 -2.15 2.80 -6.84
N PHE A 75 -1.23 3.48 -6.16
CA PHE A 75 -1.42 3.94 -4.79
C PHE A 75 -1.95 5.37 -4.76
N ILE A 76 -3.05 5.57 -4.03
CA ILE A 76 -3.66 6.89 -3.80
C ILE A 76 -3.79 7.19 -2.31
N ASN A 77 -3.87 8.48 -1.98
CA ASN A 77 -4.04 8.97 -0.60
C ASN A 77 -2.98 8.41 0.36
N LEU A 78 -1.72 8.32 -0.09
CA LEU A 78 -0.60 7.90 0.75
C LEU A 78 -0.47 8.86 1.95
N PRO A 79 -0.46 8.35 3.20
CA PRO A 79 -0.32 9.21 4.35
C PRO A 79 1.11 9.79 4.41
N GLY A 80 1.25 11.04 4.84
CA GLY A 80 2.52 11.78 4.73
C GLY A 80 3.69 11.14 5.49
N ASN A 81 3.41 10.44 6.59
CA ASN A 81 4.42 9.64 7.30
C ASN A 81 4.94 8.47 6.46
N LEU A 82 4.10 7.83 5.63
CA LEU A 82 4.51 6.78 4.72
C LEU A 82 5.34 7.33 3.56
N VAL A 83 4.95 8.49 3.01
CA VAL A 83 5.75 9.19 1.97
C VAL A 83 7.15 9.49 2.49
N GLY A 84 7.27 10.04 3.71
CA GLY A 84 8.57 10.30 4.32
C GLY A 84 9.41 9.02 4.52
N LEU A 85 8.80 7.88 4.82
CA LEU A 85 9.50 6.60 4.90
C LEU A 85 9.95 6.10 3.51
N ILE A 86 9.10 6.23 2.49
CA ILE A 86 9.43 5.84 1.11
C ILE A 86 10.64 6.64 0.60
N GLU A 87 10.64 7.95 0.84
CA GLU A 87 11.76 8.83 0.49
C GLU A 87 13.02 8.50 1.31
N LEU A 88 12.89 8.27 2.61
CA LEU A 88 14.00 7.90 3.48
C LEU A 88 14.66 6.58 3.07
N TYR A 89 13.88 5.64 2.55
CA TYR A 89 14.37 4.36 2.05
C TYR A 89 14.76 4.38 0.57
N ASP A 90 14.61 5.52 -0.13
CA ASP A 90 14.96 5.69 -1.55
C ASP A 90 14.26 4.68 -2.47
N VAL A 91 12.97 4.41 -2.17
CA VAL A 91 12.12 3.46 -2.91
C VAL A 91 10.94 4.12 -3.62
N ASP A 92 10.91 5.46 -3.69
CA ASP A 92 9.86 6.24 -4.35
C ASP A 92 9.67 5.82 -5.82
N THR A 93 10.77 5.56 -6.52
CA THR A 93 10.76 5.14 -7.94
C THR A 93 10.13 3.76 -8.16
N LEU A 94 10.03 2.94 -7.10
CA LEU A 94 9.44 1.61 -7.15
C LEU A 94 7.94 1.62 -6.83
N ILE A 95 7.44 2.69 -6.22
CA ILE A 95 6.04 2.79 -5.77
C ILE A 95 5.23 3.54 -6.84
N PRO A 96 4.32 2.85 -7.58
CA PRO A 96 3.44 3.48 -8.56
C PRO A 96 2.39 4.34 -7.84
N SER A 97 2.77 5.57 -7.55
CA SER A 97 1.90 6.58 -6.95
C SER A 97 1.88 7.80 -7.89
N GLY A 98 0.70 8.38 -8.10
CA GLY A 98 0.55 9.56 -8.97
C GLY A 98 1.25 10.82 -8.47
N CYS A 99 1.93 10.76 -7.32
CA CYS A 99 2.55 11.89 -6.63
C CYS A 99 4.08 11.96 -6.80
N THR A 100 4.70 11.28 -7.77
CA THR A 100 6.15 11.39 -8.02
C THR A 100 6.52 12.74 -8.68
N GLY A 101 6.19 13.84 -8.01
CA GLY A 101 6.73 15.16 -8.29
C GLY A 101 8.13 15.24 -7.69
N LYS A 102 9.13 14.74 -8.41
CA LYS A 102 10.52 15.17 -8.22
C LYS A 102 10.54 16.66 -8.60
N SER A 103 10.35 17.55 -7.62
CA SER A 103 10.67 18.96 -7.79
C SER A 103 12.19 19.04 -7.75
N ASP A 104 12.79 19.16 -8.93
CA ASP A 104 14.17 19.59 -9.14
C ASP A 104 14.38 21.00 -8.56
#